data_AF-A0A8J7YQ89-F1
#
_entry.id   AF-A0A8J7YQ89-F1
#
_cell.length_a   1.000
_cell.length_b   1.000
_cell.length_c   1.000
_cell.angle_alpha   90.00
_cell.angle_beta   90.00
_cell.angle_gamma   90.00
#
_symmetry.space_group_name_H-M   'P 1'
#
loop_
_entity.id
_entity.type
_entity.pdbx_description
1 polymer ?
#
loop_
_entity_poly.entity_id
_entity_poly.type
_entity_poly.pdbx_seq_one_letter_code
_entity_poly.pdbx_strand_id
1 'polypeptide(L)'
;MADEPVRTAAGDQQDWANLDTLLDVTVNLIPMGILLFFVVLFTLFRPWEWDPGMFVLMHFLTVFPFVLLALLTYVSARAIASAEQGS
;
A
#
# COMPACT_ATOMS: atom_id res chain seq x y z
N MET A 1 23.62 44.41 -10.45
CA MET A 1 22.79 43.40 -11.14
C MET A 1 23.00 42.13 -10.36
N ALA A 2 22.08 41.80 -9.46
CA ALA A 2 22.27 40.73 -8.48
C ALA A 2 21.96 39.39 -9.14
N ASP A 3 22.87 38.44 -8.96
CA ASP A 3 22.72 37.06 -9.38
C ASP A 3 21.57 36.43 -8.59
N GLU A 4 20.37 36.35 -9.19
CA GLU A 4 19.36 35.43 -8.70
C GLU A 4 19.88 34.01 -8.93
N PRO A 5 20.16 33.21 -7.89
CA PRO A 5 20.45 31.81 -8.10
C PRO A 5 19.15 31.19 -8.60
N VAL A 6 19.13 30.82 -9.88
CA VAL A 6 18.14 29.91 -10.47
C VAL A 6 18.22 28.62 -9.65
N ARG A 7 17.50 28.57 -8.53
CA ARG A 7 17.17 27.30 -7.89
C ARG A 7 16.29 26.60 -8.89
N THR A 8 16.96 25.65 -9.50
CA THR A 8 16.61 24.94 -10.71
C THR A 8 15.28 24.22 -10.51
N ALA A 9 14.29 24.56 -11.34
CA ALA A 9 12.99 23.88 -11.39
C ALA A 9 13.10 22.35 -11.38
N ALA A 10 14.22 21.78 -11.85
CA ALA A 10 14.53 20.35 -11.80
C ALA A 10 14.65 19.76 -10.38
N GLY A 11 15.13 20.52 -9.38
CA GLY A 11 15.30 20.05 -8.00
C GLY A 11 13.96 19.91 -7.29
N ASP A 12 13.16 20.99 -7.33
CA ASP A 12 11.79 20.97 -6.83
C ASP A 12 10.95 19.94 -7.60
N GLN A 13 11.30 19.69 -8.88
CA GLN A 13 10.58 18.74 -9.72
C GLN A 13 10.81 17.28 -9.28
N GLN A 14 12.01 16.96 -8.79
CA GLN A 14 12.31 15.64 -8.25
C GLN A 14 11.63 15.42 -6.89
N ASP A 15 11.53 16.48 -6.08
CA ASP A 15 10.98 16.41 -4.72
C ASP A 15 9.47 16.13 -4.71
N TRP A 16 8.67 16.74 -5.60
CA TRP A 16 7.24 16.42 -5.69
C TRP A 16 7.00 15.00 -6.22
N ALA A 17 7.81 14.52 -7.17
CA ALA A 17 7.66 13.19 -7.76
C ALA A 17 7.89 12.07 -6.72
N ASN A 18 8.87 12.27 -5.84
CA ASN A 18 9.18 11.35 -4.75
C ASN A 18 8.04 11.29 -3.72
N LEU A 19 7.45 12.43 -3.38
CA LEU A 19 6.34 12.51 -2.43
C LEU A 19 5.09 11.82 -2.95
N ASP A 20 4.74 12.02 -4.23
CA ASP A 20 3.59 11.36 -4.86
C ASP A 20 3.78 9.84 -4.90
N THR A 21 4.98 9.37 -5.23
CA THR A 21 5.33 7.94 -5.23
C THR A 21 5.21 7.33 -3.82
N LEU A 22 5.71 8.02 -2.79
CA LEU A 22 5.61 7.57 -1.41
C LEU A 22 4.16 7.60 -0.89
N LEU A 23 3.37 8.60 -1.30
CA LEU A 23 1.96 8.72 -0.94
C LEU A 23 1.18 7.51 -1.47
N ASP A 24 1.36 7.16 -2.74
CA ASP A 24 0.65 6.03 -3.37
C ASP A 24 0.97 4.69 -2.70
N VAL A 25 2.25 4.45 -2.41
CA VAL A 25 2.68 3.23 -1.72
C VAL A 25 2.13 3.18 -0.29
N THR A 26 2.13 4.31 0.42
CA THR A 26 1.65 4.41 1.81
C THR A 26 0.14 4.24 1.89
N VAL A 27 -0.62 4.87 0.99
CA VAL A 27 -2.10 4.78 0.93
C VAL A 27 -2.54 3.33 0.72
N ASN A 28 -1.76 2.50 0.02
CA ASN A 28 -2.06 1.08 -0.18
C ASN A 28 -1.57 0.21 1.00
N LEU A 29 -0.52 0.62 1.70
CA LEU A 29 0.04 -0.09 2.85
C LEU A 29 -0.85 -0.03 4.10
N ILE A 30 -1.49 1.11 4.34
CA ILE A 30 -2.41 1.32 5.48
C ILE A 30 -3.55 0.29 5.51
N PRO A 31 -4.37 0.12 4.44
CA PRO A 31 -5.46 -0.85 4.45
C PRO A 31 -4.96 -2.30 4.55
N MET A 32 -3.81 -2.64 3.96
CA MET A 32 -3.20 -3.97 4.15
C MET A 32 -2.84 -4.23 5.62
N GLY A 33 -2.28 -3.25 6.32
CA GLY A 33 -1.94 -3.37 7.74
C GLY A 33 -3.17 -3.59 8.62
N ILE A 34 -4.26 -2.87 8.37
CA ILE A 34 -5.53 -3.02 9.10
C ILE A 34 -6.13 -4.42 8.90
N LEU A 35 -6.14 -4.91 7.66
CA LEU A 35 -6.65 -6.25 7.33
C LEU A 35 -5.80 -7.35 7.98
N LEU A 36 -4.47 -7.25 7.90
CA LEU A 36 -3.56 -8.20 8.55
C LEU A 36 -3.77 -8.21 10.07
N PHE A 37 -3.93 -7.04 10.69
CA PHE A 37 -4.24 -6.92 12.11
C PHE A 37 -5.51 -7.69 12.47
N PHE A 38 -6.61 -7.49 11.73
CA PHE A 38 -7.86 -8.20 12.01
C PHE A 38 -7.79 -9.70 11.75
N VAL A 39 -7.08 -10.14 10.70
CA VAL A 39 -6.84 -11.57 10.44
C VAL A 39 -6.13 -12.21 11.63
N VAL A 40 -5.05 -11.60 12.12
CA VAL A 40 -4.31 -12.10 13.29
C VAL A 40 -5.16 -12.05 14.54
N LEU A 41 -5.83 -10.92 14.79
CA LEU A 41 -6.69 -10.72 15.96
C LEU A 41 -7.79 -11.78 16.05
N PHE A 42 -8.50 -12.04 14.95
CA PHE A 42 -9.61 -13.01 14.93
C PHE A 42 -9.15 -14.46 14.81
N THR A 43 -7.90 -14.70 14.38
CA THR A 43 -7.29 -16.02 14.48
C THR A 43 -6.96 -16.36 15.93
N LEU A 44 -6.41 -15.40 16.69
CA LEU A 44 -5.96 -15.60 18.07
C LEU A 44 -7.10 -15.46 19.10
N PHE A 45 -7.95 -14.46 18.93
CA PHE A 45 -9.05 -14.14 19.83
C PHE A 45 -10.38 -14.38 19.10
N ARG A 46 -11.06 -15.47 19.46
CA ARG A 46 -12.35 -15.87 18.89
C ARG A 46 -13.47 -15.67 19.91
N PRO A 47 -14.18 -14.52 19.90
CA PRO A 47 -15.27 -14.27 20.84
C PRO A 47 -16.63 -14.91 20.47
N TRP A 48 -16.74 -15.64 19.35
CA TRP A 48 -17.99 -16.25 18.86
C TRP A 48 -17.90 -17.78 18.71
N GLU A 49 -19.06 -18.45 18.67
CA GLU A 49 -19.19 -19.92 18.51
C GLU A 49 -18.65 -20.43 17.15
N TRP A 50 -18.21 -21.69 17.12
CA TRP A 50 -17.75 -22.39 15.92
C TRP A 50 -18.92 -22.72 14.98
N ASP A 51 -19.39 -21.72 14.23
CA ASP A 51 -20.07 -21.97 12.95
C ASP A 51 -19.05 -21.94 11.81
N PRO A 52 -18.74 -23.09 11.19
CA PRO A 52 -17.79 -23.16 10.09
C PRO A 52 -18.19 -22.30 8.90
N GLY A 53 -19.49 -22.13 8.64
CA GLY A 53 -19.99 -21.33 7.51
C GLY A 53 -19.67 -19.85 7.69
N MET A 54 -20.05 -19.29 8.84
CA MET A 54 -19.77 -17.90 9.17
C MET A 54 -18.27 -17.61 9.32
N PHE A 55 -17.50 -18.55 9.88
CA PHE A 55 -16.04 -18.40 10.01
C PHE A 55 -15.35 -18.28 8.65
N VAL A 56 -15.70 -19.15 7.69
CA VAL A 56 -15.15 -19.12 6.33
C VAL A 56 -15.56 -17.84 5.61
N LEU A 57 -16.83 -17.43 5.72
CA LEU A 57 -17.31 -16.21 5.05
C LEU A 57 -16.62 -14.94 5.59
N MET A 58 -16.44 -14.82 6.91
CA MET A 58 -15.74 -13.67 7.50
C MET A 58 -14.25 -13.63 7.14
N HIS A 59 -13.57 -14.78 7.17
CA HIS A 59 -12.18 -14.85 6.74
C HIS A 59 -12.05 -14.59 5.24
N PHE A 60 -12.99 -15.07 4.43
CA PHE A 60 -12.99 -14.77 3.01
C PHE A 60 -13.19 -13.27 2.76
N LEU A 61 -14.16 -12.62 3.40
CA LEU A 61 -14.42 -11.19 3.25
C LEU A 61 -13.28 -10.28 3.74
N THR A 62 -12.38 -10.79 4.58
CA THR A 62 -11.20 -10.04 5.07
C THR A 62 -9.93 -10.37 4.27
N VAL A 63 -9.70 -11.64 3.97
CA VAL A 63 -8.54 -12.12 3.21
C VAL A 63 -8.69 -11.77 1.72
N PHE A 64 -9.88 -11.82 1.14
CA PHE A 64 -10.12 -11.47 -0.26
C PHE A 64 -9.68 -10.04 -0.61
N PRO A 65 -10.16 -8.98 0.07
CA PRO A 65 -9.68 -7.62 -0.19
C PRO A 65 -8.19 -7.46 0.17
N PHE A 66 -7.68 -8.17 1.18
CA PHE A 66 -6.25 -8.15 1.51
C PHE A 66 -5.39 -8.66 0.35
N VAL A 67 -5.75 -9.80 -0.23
CA VAL A 67 -5.04 -10.39 -1.37
C VAL A 67 -5.17 -9.50 -2.60
N LEU A 68 -6.35 -8.94 -2.87
CA LEU A 68 -6.55 -8.00 -3.98
C LEU A 68 -5.66 -6.77 -3.87
N LEU A 69 -5.59 -6.16 -2.67
CA LEU A 69 -4.76 -4.99 -2.40
C LEU A 69 -3.26 -5.33 -2.43
N ALA A 70 -2.86 -6.48 -1.89
CA ALA A 70 -1.48 -6.94 -1.96
C ALA A 70 -1.03 -7.15 -3.42
N LEU A 71 -1.90 -7.72 -4.24
CA LEU A 71 -1.63 -7.97 -5.65
C LEU A 71 -1.56 -6.65 -6.44
N LEU A 72 -2.48 -5.70 -6.19
CA LEU A 72 -2.43 -4.36 -6.76
C LEU A 72 -1.16 -3.62 -6.33
N THR A 73 -0.80 -3.67 -5.06
CA THR A 73 0.43 -3.06 -4.52
C THR A 73 1.67 -3.65 -5.19
N TYR A 74 1.73 -4.98 -5.32
CA TYR A 74 2.87 -5.66 -5.94
C TYR A 74 3.03 -5.26 -7.41
N VAL A 75 1.92 -5.17 -8.16
CA VAL A 75 1.93 -4.71 -9.54
C VAL A 75 2.41 -3.25 -9.61
N SER A 76 1.91 -2.35 -8.75
CA SER A 76 2.36 -0.96 -8.69
C SER A 76 3.85 -0.84 -8.34
N ALA A 77 4.32 -1.55 -7.31
CA ALA A 77 5.72 -1.56 -6.92
C ALA A 77 6.64 -2.10 -8.03
N ARG A 78 6.20 -3.15 -8.72
CA ARG A 78 6.94 -3.70 -9.86
C ARG A 78 6.94 -2.77 -11.08
N ALA A 79 5.86 -2.04 -11.32
CA ALA A 79 5.79 -1.04 -12.39
C ALA A 79 6.79 0.11 -12.14
N ILE A 80 6.87 0.60 -10.90
CA ILE A 80 7.85 1.62 -10.47
C ILE A 80 9.28 1.10 -10.66
N ALA A 81 9.58 -0.10 -10.15
CA ALA A 81 10.91 -0.70 -10.28
C ALA A 81 11.31 -0.95 -11.75
N SER A 82 10.35 -1.21 -12.63
CA SER A 82 10.59 -1.38 -14.07
C SER A 82 10.80 -0.05 -14.79
N ALA A 83 10.19 1.03 -14.31
CA ALA A 83 10.40 2.39 -14.83
C ALA A 83 11.81 2.92 -14.49
N GLU A 84 12.35 2.59 -13.32
CA GLU A 84 13.71 2.99 -12.89
C GLU A 84 14.84 2.23 -13.62
N GLN A 85 14.60 0.98 -14.03
CA GLN A 85 15.60 0.15 -14.73
C GLN A 85 15.70 0.44 -16.25
N GLY A 86 14.79 1.25 -16.80
CA GLY A 86 14.69 1.55 -18.23
C GLY A 86 15.30 2.88 -18.68
N SER A 87 15.98 3.61 -17.79
CA SER A 87 16.69 4.87 -18.07
C SER A 87 18.19 4.73 -17.85
#